data_AF-A0A7V8Y5Z8-F1
#
_entry.id   AF-A0A7V8Y5Z8-F1
#
_cell.length_a   1.000
_cell.length_b   1.000
_cell.length_c   1.000
_cell.angle_alpha   90.00
_cell.angle_beta   90.00
_cell.angle_gamma   90.00
#
_symmetry.space_group_name_H-M   'P 1'
#
loop_
_entity.id
_entity.type
_entity.pdbx_description
1 polymer ?
#
loop_
_entity_poly.entity_id
_entity_poly.type
_entity_poly.pdbx_seq_one_letter_code
_entity_poly.pdbx_strand_id
1 'polypeptide(L)'
;YTAASLVSENRGLCWPASADSIPSSAGQEDHVSMGATSARRAASILSNSELILAIEALSSAQGLDLRGLPAAPGTGAALASVREVSAHVDEDRSLSPDVMAASDLLAAGGLISGVERRIGEIA
;
A
#
# COMPACT_ATOMS: atom_id res chain seq x y z
N TYR A 1 3.43 10.17 -10.12
CA TYR A 1 2.03 10.47 -10.53
C TYR A 1 1.03 9.47 -9.96
N THR A 2 1.22 8.17 -10.19
CA THR A 2 0.30 7.10 -9.73
C THR A 2 -0.06 7.21 -8.25
N ALA A 3 0.92 7.27 -7.34
CA ALA A 3 0.67 7.40 -5.91
C ALA A 3 -0.24 8.61 -5.56
N ALA A 4 0.03 9.78 -6.16
CA ALA A 4 -0.79 10.98 -5.93
C ALA A 4 -2.23 10.82 -6.47
N SER A 5 -2.39 10.15 -7.61
CA SER A 5 -3.71 9.84 -8.17
C SER A 5 -4.51 8.92 -7.24
N LEU A 6 -3.87 7.86 -6.73
CA LEU A 6 -4.48 6.91 -5.79
C LEU A 6 -4.88 7.59 -4.48
N VAL A 7 -4.05 8.51 -3.95
CA VAL A 7 -4.41 9.35 -2.79
C VAL A 7 -5.64 10.21 -3.10
N SER A 8 -5.71 10.79 -4.30
CA SER A 8 -6.86 11.59 -4.70
C SER A 8 -8.14 10.78 -4.83
N GLU A 9 -8.05 9.56 -5.35
CA GLU A 9 -9.16 8.61 -5.41
C GLU A 9 -9.63 8.20 -4.02
N ASN A 10 -8.70 7.85 -3.13
CA ASN A 10 -9.00 7.51 -1.74
C ASN A 10 -9.78 8.63 -1.03
N ARG A 11 -9.44 9.90 -1.27
CA ARG A 11 -10.21 11.04 -0.72
C ARG A 11 -11.68 11.00 -1.12
N GLY A 12 -11.98 10.62 -2.36
CA GLY A 12 -13.36 10.44 -2.82
C GLY A 12 -14.09 9.29 -2.12
N LEU A 13 -13.37 8.23 -1.74
CA LEU A 13 -13.91 7.06 -1.05
C LEU A 13 -14.11 7.27 0.46
N CYS A 14 -13.41 8.25 1.06
CA CYS A 14 -13.46 8.52 2.51
C CYS A 14 -14.79 9.12 3.01
N TRP A 15 -15.75 9.44 2.14
CA TRP A 15 -17.09 9.81 2.62
C TRP A 15 -17.75 8.62 3.35
N PRO A 16 -18.20 8.78 4.61
CA PRO A 16 -18.77 7.69 5.39
C PRO A 16 -20.10 7.23 4.79
N ALA A 17 -20.10 6.09 4.10
CA ALA A 17 -21.33 5.53 3.52
C ALA A 17 -22.38 5.22 4.60
N SER A 18 -21.95 4.88 5.82
CA SER A 18 -22.84 4.62 6.96
C SER A 18 -23.50 5.85 7.57
N ALA A 19 -23.11 7.06 7.15
CA ALA A 19 -23.80 8.29 7.53
C ALA A 19 -25.06 8.54 6.68
N ASP A 20 -25.28 7.72 5.65
CA ASP A 20 -26.45 7.77 4.77
C ASP A 20 -27.42 6.62 5.08
N SER A 21 -28.72 6.86 4.84
CA SER A 21 -29.78 5.88 5.01
C SER A 21 -30.94 6.20 4.06
N ILE A 22 -31.32 5.22 3.24
CA ILE A 22 -32.45 5.36 2.32
C ILE A 22 -33.52 4.34 2.76
N PRO A 23 -34.68 4.81 3.25
CA PRO A 23 -35.77 3.94 3.64
C PRO A 23 -36.22 3.03 2.50
N SER A 24 -36.45 1.78 2.83
CA SER A 24 -36.90 0.75 1.89
C SER A 24 -38.19 0.09 2.40
N SER A 25 -38.77 -0.81 1.59
CA SER A 25 -39.90 -1.66 2.01
C SER A 25 -41.08 -0.88 2.61
N ALA A 26 -41.45 0.25 1.98
CA ALA A 26 -42.53 1.15 2.43
C ALA A 26 -42.43 1.58 3.91
N GLY A 27 -41.21 1.77 4.41
CA GLY A 27 -40.93 2.21 5.78
C GLY A 27 -40.80 1.08 6.80
N GLN A 28 -40.80 -0.19 6.37
CA GLN A 28 -40.42 -1.31 7.24
C GLN A 28 -38.91 -1.35 7.51
N GLU A 29 -38.12 -0.94 6.52
CA GLU A 29 -36.67 -0.74 6.65
C GLU A 29 -36.41 0.77 6.60
N ASP A 30 -36.85 1.48 7.63
CA ASP A 30 -36.75 2.93 7.73
C ASP A 30 -35.35 3.43 8.09
N HIS A 31 -34.48 2.55 8.59
CA HIS A 31 -33.07 2.82 8.87
C HIS A 31 -32.17 1.64 8.51
N VAL A 32 -31.21 1.87 7.62
CA VAL A 32 -30.19 0.90 7.19
C VAL A 32 -28.77 1.47 7.32
N SER A 33 -27.78 0.59 7.43
CA SER A 33 -26.39 0.96 7.78
C SER A 33 -25.48 1.28 6.59
N MET A 34 -25.90 0.95 5.36
CA MET A 34 -25.06 0.99 4.16
C MET A 34 -23.72 0.24 4.28
N GLY A 35 -23.62 -0.73 5.21
CA GLY A 35 -22.36 -1.35 5.63
C GLY A 35 -21.61 -2.09 4.51
N ALA A 36 -22.32 -2.72 3.57
CA ALA A 36 -21.69 -3.39 2.43
C ALA A 36 -20.94 -2.41 1.52
N THR A 37 -21.45 -1.18 1.37
CA THR A 37 -20.76 -0.12 0.62
C THR A 37 -19.53 0.36 1.39
N SER A 38 -19.63 0.53 2.72
CA SER A 38 -18.49 0.86 3.57
C SER A 38 -17.36 -0.17 3.44
N ALA A 39 -17.69 -1.47 3.52
CA ALA A 39 -16.71 -2.55 3.40
C ALA A 39 -15.99 -2.55 2.03
N ARG A 40 -16.74 -2.38 0.93
CA ARG A 40 -16.14 -2.32 -0.41
C ARG A 40 -15.21 -1.11 -0.58
N ARG A 41 -15.62 0.07 -0.08
CA ARG A 41 -14.77 1.28 -0.12
C ARG A 41 -13.50 1.10 0.70
N ALA A 42 -13.60 0.49 1.88
CA ALA A 42 -12.44 0.19 2.71
C ALA A 42 -11.46 -0.76 2.00
N ALA A 43 -11.96 -1.81 1.34
CA ALA A 43 -11.15 -2.71 0.54
C ALA A 43 -10.42 -1.99 -0.60
N SER A 44 -11.11 -1.10 -1.34
CA SER A 44 -10.48 -0.30 -2.40
C SER A 44 -9.39 0.64 -1.85
N ILE A 45 -9.64 1.31 -0.72
CA ILE A 45 -8.66 2.17 -0.07
C ILE A 45 -7.42 1.37 0.36
N LEU A 46 -7.61 0.17 0.90
CA LEU A 46 -6.51 -0.72 1.29
C LEU A 46 -5.64 -1.07 0.08
N SER A 47 -6.24 -1.58 -1.01
CA SER A 47 -5.49 -1.91 -2.23
C SER A 47 -4.75 -0.71 -2.84
N ASN A 48 -5.38 0.47 -2.84
CA ASN A 48 -4.72 1.70 -3.27
C ASN A 48 -3.54 2.07 -2.35
N SER A 49 -3.66 1.84 -1.05
CA SER A 49 -2.62 2.15 -0.07
C SER A 49 -1.42 1.21 -0.19
N GLU A 50 -1.65 -0.07 -0.47
CA GLU A 50 -0.58 -1.04 -0.75
C GLU A 50 0.26 -0.60 -1.96
N LEU A 51 -0.38 -0.16 -3.05
CA LEU A 51 0.31 0.38 -4.23
C LEU A 51 1.07 1.68 -3.92
N ILE A 52 0.51 2.57 -3.11
CA ILE A 52 1.19 3.81 -2.67
C ILE A 52 2.47 3.46 -1.90
N LEU A 53 2.38 2.56 -0.93
CA LEU A 53 3.52 2.11 -0.13
C LEU A 53 4.55 1.34 -0.97
N ALA A 54 4.11 0.56 -1.96
CA ALA A 54 5.01 -0.11 -2.89
C ALA A 54 5.85 0.89 -3.69
N ILE A 55 5.23 1.96 -4.21
CA ILE A 55 5.92 3.04 -4.91
C ILE A 55 6.93 3.74 -3.99
N GLU A 56 6.54 3.99 -2.73
CA GLU A 56 7.43 4.58 -1.72
C GLU A 56 8.63 3.69 -1.40
N ALA A 57 8.41 2.38 -1.21
CA ALA A 57 9.45 1.41 -0.92
C ALA A 57 10.46 1.30 -2.07
N LEU A 58 9.98 1.24 -3.32
CA LEU A 58 10.82 1.22 -4.51
C LEU A 58 11.65 2.51 -4.64
N SER A 59 11.02 3.67 -4.44
CA SER A 59 11.69 4.96 -4.50
C SER A 59 12.76 5.10 -3.41
N SER A 60 12.45 4.62 -2.20
CA SER A 60 13.38 4.63 -1.07
C SER A 60 14.55 3.68 -1.30
N ALA A 61 14.31 2.49 -1.84
CA ALA A 61 15.36 1.54 -2.19
C ALA A 61 16.31 2.11 -3.24
N GLN A 62 15.77 2.73 -4.29
CA GLN A 62 16.57 3.40 -5.31
C GLN A 62 17.37 4.55 -4.72
N GLY A 63 16.76 5.36 -3.86
CA GLY A 63 17.44 6.46 -3.17
C GLY A 63 18.60 6.00 -2.28
N LEU A 64 18.46 4.87 -1.59
CA LEU A 64 19.52 4.28 -0.77
C LEU A 64 20.70 3.80 -1.62
N ASP A 65 20.42 3.12 -2.74
CA ASP A 65 21.46 2.65 -3.65
C ASP A 65 22.26 3.83 -4.22
N LEU A 66 21.56 4.87 -4.70
CA LEU A 66 22.18 6.07 -5.24
C LEU A 66 22.99 6.84 -4.19
N ARG A 67 22.59 6.77 -2.92
CA ARG A 67 23.33 7.41 -1.82
C ARG A 67 24.67 6.72 -1.56
N GLY A 68 24.78 5.41 -1.82
CA GLY A 68 26.02 4.64 -1.67
C GLY A 68 26.59 4.57 -0.24
N LEU A 69 25.77 4.87 0.78
CA LEU A 69 26.17 4.81 2.19
C LEU A 69 25.58 3.56 2.86
N PRO A 70 26.29 2.96 3.84
CA PRO A 70 25.79 1.79 4.54
C PRO A 70 24.46 2.09 5.25
N ALA A 71 23.51 1.16 5.10
CA ALA A 71 22.23 1.19 5.80
C ALA A 71 22.36 0.56 7.19
N ALA A 72 21.55 1.02 8.14
CA ALA A 72 21.39 0.35 9.44
C ALA A 72 20.80 -1.07 9.24
N PRO A 73 20.98 -2.02 10.18
CA PRO A 73 20.58 -3.42 9.98
C PRO A 73 19.14 -3.62 9.50
N GLY A 74 18.16 -2.94 10.12
CA GLY A 74 16.75 -3.03 9.71
C GLY A 74 16.49 -2.44 8.32
N THR A 75 17.01 -1.24 8.06
CA THR A 75 16.89 -0.58 6.75
C THR A 75 17.57 -1.40 5.65
N GLY A 76 18.72 -2.01 5.93
CA GLY A 76 19.43 -2.88 4.99
C GLY A 76 18.64 -4.16 4.69
N ALA A 77 17.95 -4.73 5.69
CA ALA A 77 17.06 -5.86 5.47
C ALA A 77 15.83 -5.47 4.62
N ALA A 78 15.22 -4.33 4.89
CA ALA A 78 14.12 -3.81 4.07
C ALA A 78 14.56 -3.58 2.62
N LEU A 79 15.73 -2.95 2.42
CA LEU A 79 16.33 -2.76 1.10
C LEU A 79 16.54 -4.09 0.37
N ALA A 80 17.12 -5.08 1.06
CA ALA A 80 17.35 -6.40 0.49
C ALA A 80 16.03 -7.06 0.05
N SER A 81 14.97 -7.02 0.87
CA SER A 81 13.66 -7.56 0.51
C SER A 81 13.04 -6.88 -0.71
N VAL A 82 13.16 -5.55 -0.85
CA VAL A 82 12.70 -4.85 -2.07
C VAL A 82 13.53 -5.27 -3.30
N ARG A 83 14.84 -5.49 -3.12
CA ARG A 83 15.75 -5.89 -4.21
C ARG A 83 15.57 -7.34 -4.66
N GLU A 84 14.91 -8.18 -3.87
CA GLU A 84 14.48 -9.53 -4.31
C GLU A 84 13.41 -9.47 -5.42
N VAL A 85 12.59 -8.41 -5.45
CA VAL A 85 11.48 -8.28 -6.41
C VAL A 85 11.68 -7.17 -7.44
N SER A 86 12.57 -6.22 -7.20
CA SER A 86 12.87 -5.12 -8.12
C SER A 86 14.35 -4.78 -8.13
N ALA A 87 15.00 -5.02 -9.27
CA ALA A 87 16.38 -4.66 -9.50
C ALA A 87 16.60 -3.14 -9.48
N HIS A 88 17.84 -2.73 -9.21
CA HIS A 88 18.27 -1.33 -9.36
C HIS A 88 17.88 -0.79 -10.75
N VAL A 89 17.44 0.47 -10.80
CA VAL A 89 17.04 1.11 -12.06
C VAL A 89 18.22 1.92 -12.59
N ASP A 90 18.97 1.33 -13.53
CA ASP A 90 20.08 2.00 -14.21
C ASP A 90 19.59 2.86 -15.40
N GLU A 91 18.62 2.35 -16.15
CA GLU A 91 18.01 3.00 -17.30
C GLU A 91 16.48 2.98 -17.20
N ASP A 92 15.83 3.92 -17.88
CA ASP A 92 14.38 4.02 -17.89
C ASP A 92 13.73 2.74 -18.43
N ARG A 93 12.78 2.20 -17.67
CA ARG A 93 11.97 1.04 -18.04
C ARG A 93 10.56 1.16 -17.46
N SER A 94 9.65 0.30 -17.93
CA SER A 94 8.33 0.20 -17.30
C SER A 94 8.48 -0.32 -15.87
N LEU A 95 8.04 0.49 -14.89
CA LEU A 95 8.04 0.13 -13.47
C LEU A 95 6.71 -0.48 -13.01
N SER A 96 5.72 -0.62 -13.90
CA SER A 96 4.45 -1.26 -13.53
C SER A 96 4.64 -2.67 -12.96
N PRO A 97 5.49 -3.55 -13.52
CA PRO A 97 5.74 -4.87 -12.95
C PRO A 97 6.38 -4.80 -11.55
N ASP A 98 7.32 -3.87 -11.34
CA ASP A 98 7.99 -3.67 -10.06
C ASP A 98 7.03 -3.20 -8.98
N VAL A 99 6.15 -2.25 -9.31
CA VAL A 99 5.12 -1.75 -8.40
C VAL A 99 4.19 -2.87 -7.98
N MET A 100 3.75 -3.73 -8.92
CA MET A 100 2.91 -4.87 -8.59
C MET A 100 3.65 -5.88 -7.70
N ALA A 101 4.88 -6.25 -8.04
CA ALA A 101 5.66 -7.21 -7.26
C ALA A 101 6.00 -6.69 -5.85
N ALA A 102 6.31 -5.40 -5.71
CA ALA A 102 6.51 -4.76 -4.41
C ALA A 102 5.20 -4.69 -3.61
N SER A 103 4.06 -4.44 -4.26
CA SER A 103 2.75 -4.48 -3.60
C SER A 103 2.44 -5.89 -3.07
N ASP A 104 2.69 -6.93 -3.86
CA ASP A 104 2.51 -8.33 -3.45
C ASP A 104 3.43 -8.70 -2.27
N LEU A 105 4.68 -8.23 -2.29
CA LEU A 105 5.64 -8.39 -1.19
C LEU A 105 5.11 -7.75 0.11
N LEU A 106 4.55 -6.54 0.03
CA LEU A 106 3.98 -5.83 1.18
C LEU A 106 2.72 -6.52 1.71
N ALA A 107 1.79 -6.89 0.83
CA ALA A 107 0.55 -7.57 1.19
C ALA A 107 0.79 -8.94 1.84
N ALA A 108 1.85 -9.64 1.41
CA ALA A 108 2.29 -10.89 2.03
C ALA A 108 3.03 -10.70 3.38
N GLY A 109 3.25 -9.45 3.83
CA GLY A 109 4.03 -9.14 5.03
C GLY A 109 5.54 -9.35 4.87
N GLY A 110 6.02 -9.62 3.65
CA GLY A 110 7.40 -10.03 3.39
C GLY A 110 8.44 -8.99 3.79
N LEU A 111 8.11 -7.69 3.68
CA LEU A 111 8.99 -6.60 4.13
C LEU A 111 9.16 -6.62 5.66
N ILE A 112 8.06 -6.71 6.41
CA ILE A 112 8.09 -6.76 7.88
C ILE A 112 8.86 -8.00 8.34
N SER A 113 8.51 -9.18 7.83
CA SER A 113 9.20 -10.42 8.16
C SER A 113 10.69 -10.41 7.76
N GLY A 114 11.05 -9.71 6.68
CA GLY A 114 12.45 -9.48 6.30
C GLY A 114 13.21 -8.68 7.35
N VAL A 115 12.63 -7.58 7.82
CA VAL A 115 13.21 -6.71 8.85
C VAL A 115 13.28 -7.42 10.20
N GLU A 116 12.19 -8.06 10.63
CA GLU A 116 12.11 -8.70 11.95
C GLU A 116 13.08 -9.88 12.09
N ARG A 117 13.30 -10.64 11.01
CA ARG A 117 14.36 -11.66 10.98
C ARG A 117 15.74 -11.09 11.27
N ARG A 118 15.97 -9.80 10.99
CA ARG A 118 17.26 -9.15 11.16
C ARG A 118 17.41 -8.44 12.50
N ILE A 119 16.38 -7.77 13.01
CA ILE A 119 16.47 -6.91 14.20
C ILE A 119 15.55 -7.31 15.36
N GLY A 120 14.77 -8.38 15.22
CA GLY A 120 13.72 -8.76 16.15
C GLY A 120 12.38 -8.07 15.84
N GLU A 121 11.36 -8.41 16.62
CA GLU A 121 9.99 -7.89 16.48
C GLU A 121 9.97 -6.35 16.52
N ILE A 122 9.23 -5.75 15.60
CA ILE A 122 9.02 -4.30 15.54
C ILE A 122 7.68 -3.94 16.19
N ALA A 123 7.66 -2.85 16.97
CA ALA A 123 6.52 -2.43 17.79
C ALA A 123 5.39 -1.75 17.00
#